data_AF-A0A7K2VG62-F1
#
_entry.id   AF-A0A7K2VG62-F1
#
_cell.length_a   1.000
_cell.length_b   1.000
_cell.length_c   1.000
_cell.angle_alpha   90.00
_cell.angle_beta   90.00
_cell.angle_gamma   90.00
#
_symmetry.space_group_name_H-M   'P 1'
#
loop_
_entity.id
_entity.type
_entity.pdbx_description
1 polymer ?
#
loop_
_entity_poly.entity_id
_entity_poly.type
_entity_poly.pdbx_seq_one_letter_code
_entity_poly.pdbx_strand_id
1 'polypeptide(L)'
;MAKQGRRPLPKRLANHKWVGKNLIPPMLQHGAILTDWARDDFPDLLWIALVVEQEGDEGARLISALQHDWLEKTRGADYSVELDGRLSSLEKMPTAARSDFLHFLSRHDSERLVPHALRTIAAWYPEMPGRWAFAEIGAPSAGDMDEMLDALVRTLALCLQRRGKALTVTAPLGWLLINGRLHLQESQVSILASYPVDPNTRSMAEAMLTSMYGATKALAVGMEDAPRAEGDWPARFWNANWELTPCMSQDSPPAVMEDADVASAQGAAIEQLNDLWNEFMGIAFSGGVDLYRPARHEVVCALAVRCIRAVYAMVQSPLMWGGEHGAAVLRSLVETEILVTWLHYKNDLELYEKFISYGQGKQKLMRAHVEEAMGESGDSENSKLSDLASFLDSRLGGASAEMFMEVSVHPSFAGGSVNTRSMAEEVGMQDLYSRFFQPLSASVHGEWSALDNYVVDRCINPLHRFHRIPVQYLTPILGQETLAGAIGGLRRVLDAATESLSGGANADEP
;
A
#
# COMPACT_ATOMS: atom_id res chain seq x y z
N MET A 1 -24.64 24.28 20.47
CA MET A 1 -24.04 23.06 19.89
C MET A 1 -22.56 23.31 19.63
N ALA A 2 -21.69 22.89 20.55
CA ALA A 2 -20.24 23.02 20.38
C ALA A 2 -19.79 22.06 19.26
N LYS A 3 -19.08 22.57 18.26
CA LYS A 3 -18.36 21.72 17.30
C LYS A 3 -17.37 20.88 18.10
N GLN A 4 -17.61 19.57 18.20
CA GLN A 4 -16.66 18.62 18.77
C GLN A 4 -15.29 18.88 18.15
N GLY A 5 -14.34 19.34 18.96
CA GLY A 5 -12.97 19.60 18.51
C GLY A 5 -12.38 18.29 17.99
N ARG A 6 -12.02 18.25 16.71
CA ARG A 6 -11.31 17.11 16.12
C ARG A 6 -10.04 16.87 16.96
N ARG A 7 -9.77 15.60 17.29
CA ARG A 7 -8.60 15.19 18.10
C ARG A 7 -7.33 15.87 17.56
N PRO A 8 -6.43 16.37 18.43
CA PRO A 8 -5.14 16.85 17.99
C PRO A 8 -4.42 15.75 17.23
N LEU A 9 -3.83 16.11 16.09
CA LEU A 9 -3.11 15.18 15.24
C LEU A 9 -1.88 14.64 15.98
N PRO A 10 -1.46 13.39 15.69
CA PRO A 10 -0.14 12.92 16.12
C PRO A 10 0.94 13.94 15.73
N LYS A 11 1.99 14.09 16.57
CA LYS A 11 3.05 15.10 16.35
C LYS A 11 3.61 15.10 14.92
N ARG A 12 3.76 13.91 14.32
CA ARG A 12 4.27 13.74 12.94
C ARG A 12 3.34 14.28 11.85
N LEU A 13 2.04 14.45 12.15
CA LEU A 13 1.04 14.98 11.24
C LEU A 13 0.59 16.41 11.63
N ALA A 14 1.26 17.06 12.58
CA ALA A 14 0.85 18.38 13.09
C ALA A 14 0.78 19.47 12.00
N ASN A 15 1.63 19.39 10.98
CA ASN A 15 1.64 20.34 9.86
C ASN A 15 0.65 19.96 8.74
N HIS A 16 -0.10 18.87 8.87
CA HIS A 16 -1.15 18.51 7.91
C HIS A 16 -2.40 19.35 8.18
N LYS A 17 -3.03 19.80 7.10
CA LYS A 17 -4.26 20.61 7.18
C LYS A 17 -5.48 19.75 6.86
N TRP A 18 -6.52 19.88 7.66
CA TRP A 18 -7.80 19.27 7.36
C TRP A 18 -8.46 19.96 6.16
N VAL A 19 -8.78 19.18 5.13
CA VAL A 19 -9.64 19.58 4.01
C VAL A 19 -10.76 18.56 3.91
N GLY A 20 -11.98 18.94 4.31
CA GLY A 20 -13.09 18.01 4.46
C GLY A 20 -12.81 16.93 5.52
N LYS A 21 -12.77 15.67 5.08
CA LYS A 21 -12.42 14.48 5.89
C LYS A 21 -10.97 14.01 5.69
N ASN A 22 -10.16 14.76 4.94
CA ASN A 22 -8.80 14.37 4.58
C ASN A 22 -7.75 15.25 5.28
N LEU A 23 -6.57 14.67 5.50
CA LEU A 23 -5.38 15.38 5.96
C LEU A 23 -4.43 15.60 4.80
N ILE A 24 -4.20 16.87 4.45
CA ILE A 24 -3.34 17.23 3.31
C ILE A 24 -1.94 17.58 3.83
N PRO A 25 -0.86 16.95 3.32
CA PRO A 25 0.51 17.24 3.72
C PRO A 25 0.99 18.63 3.27
N PRO A 26 1.98 19.25 3.96
CA PRO A 26 2.44 20.60 3.66
C PRO A 26 2.83 20.85 2.20
N MET A 27 3.51 19.91 1.55
CA MET A 27 3.95 20.08 0.15
C MET A 27 2.76 20.21 -0.81
N LEU A 28 1.74 19.37 -0.68
CA LEU A 28 0.54 19.45 -1.51
C LEU A 28 -0.29 20.72 -1.23
N GLN A 29 -0.23 21.26 -0.01
CA GLN A 29 -0.89 22.53 0.32
C GLN A 29 -0.31 23.72 -0.48
N HIS A 30 0.94 23.63 -0.92
CA HIS A 30 1.62 24.66 -1.72
C HIS A 30 1.65 24.32 -3.22
N GLY A 31 0.83 23.37 -3.67
CA GLY A 31 0.73 22.99 -5.08
C GLY A 31 1.92 22.18 -5.60
N ALA A 32 2.75 21.62 -4.73
CA ALA A 32 3.85 20.77 -5.16
C ALA A 32 3.31 19.52 -5.89
N ILE A 33 3.88 19.23 -7.06
CA ILE A 33 3.56 18.04 -7.84
C ILE A 33 4.72 17.06 -7.69
N LEU A 34 4.44 15.83 -7.27
CA LEU A 34 5.43 14.77 -7.22
C LEU A 34 5.57 14.17 -8.63
N THR A 35 6.75 14.29 -9.22
CA THR A 35 7.09 13.71 -10.53
C THR A 35 7.88 12.41 -10.35
N ASP A 36 7.58 11.38 -11.14
CA ASP A 36 8.32 10.11 -11.16
C ASP A 36 9.28 10.10 -12.36
N TRP A 37 10.53 10.54 -12.13
CA TRP A 37 11.57 10.62 -13.17
C TRP A 37 11.81 9.28 -13.87
N ALA A 38 11.89 8.19 -13.08
CA ALA A 38 12.16 6.88 -13.65
C ALA A 38 10.99 6.45 -14.54
N ARG A 39 9.74 6.65 -14.10
CA ARG A 39 8.58 6.34 -14.94
C ARG A 39 8.49 7.21 -16.19
N ASP A 40 8.58 8.53 -16.02
CA ASP A 40 8.09 9.51 -16.99
C ASP A 40 9.17 10.07 -17.91
N ASP A 41 10.43 10.13 -17.46
CA ASP A 41 11.51 10.83 -18.16
C ASP A 41 12.61 9.89 -18.64
N PHE A 42 12.97 8.89 -17.84
CA PHE A 42 14.05 7.94 -18.19
C PHE A 42 13.87 7.29 -19.57
N PRO A 43 12.66 6.79 -19.97
CA PRO A 43 12.49 6.20 -21.29
C PRO A 43 12.75 7.17 -22.44
N ASP A 44 12.47 8.47 -22.25
CA ASP A 44 12.64 9.49 -23.29
C ASP A 44 14.10 9.99 -23.35
N LEU A 45 14.85 9.88 -22.25
CA LEU A 45 16.27 10.22 -22.16
C LEU A 45 17.18 8.98 -22.24
N LEU A 46 16.63 7.85 -22.68
CA LEU A 46 17.29 6.54 -22.63
C LEU A 46 18.63 6.51 -23.38
N TRP A 47 18.71 7.14 -24.55
CA TRP A 47 19.96 7.15 -25.32
C TRP A 47 21.06 7.97 -24.65
N ILE A 48 20.71 9.10 -24.00
CA ILE A 48 21.65 9.87 -23.18
C ILE A 48 22.12 9.03 -21.99
N ALA A 49 21.18 8.35 -21.32
CA ALA A 49 21.50 7.51 -20.18
C ALA A 49 22.44 6.36 -20.56
N LEU A 50 22.25 5.73 -21.72
CA LEU A 50 23.12 4.67 -22.24
C LEU A 50 24.53 5.19 -22.57
N VAL A 51 24.65 6.37 -23.19
CA VAL A 51 25.97 6.99 -23.43
C VAL A 51 26.68 7.31 -22.11
N VAL A 52 25.94 7.79 -21.10
CA VAL A 52 26.49 8.04 -19.77
C VAL A 52 26.87 6.75 -19.04
N GLU A 53 26.13 5.66 -19.22
CA GLU A 53 26.48 4.36 -18.64
C GLU A 53 27.76 3.80 -19.25
N GLN A 54 27.92 3.90 -20.57
CA GLN A 54 29.09 3.41 -21.30
C GLN A 54 30.35 4.26 -21.03
N GLU A 55 30.23 5.59 -21.08
CA GLU A 55 31.38 6.51 -21.07
C GLU A 55 31.58 7.24 -19.72
N GLY A 56 30.66 7.07 -18.78
CA GLY A 56 30.67 7.76 -17.49
C GLY A 56 30.53 9.28 -17.62
N ASP A 57 31.37 10.02 -16.90
CA ASP A 57 31.39 11.49 -16.90
C ASP A 57 31.68 12.06 -18.29
N GLU A 58 32.47 11.35 -19.11
CA GLU A 58 32.81 11.78 -20.46
C GLU A 58 31.60 11.70 -21.41
N GLY A 59 30.67 10.78 -21.16
CA GLY A 59 29.43 10.67 -21.92
C GLY A 59 28.61 11.96 -21.91
N ALA A 60 28.46 12.58 -20.73
CA ALA A 60 27.76 13.86 -20.59
C ALA A 60 28.46 14.99 -21.37
N ARG A 61 29.80 14.97 -21.45
CA ARG A 61 30.58 15.95 -22.24
C ARG A 61 30.43 15.73 -23.73
N LEU A 62 30.51 14.48 -24.19
CA LEU A 62 30.28 14.12 -25.59
C LEU A 62 28.93 14.60 -26.07
N ILE A 63 27.87 14.38 -25.28
CA ILE A 63 26.53 14.88 -25.58
C ILE A 63 26.51 16.41 -25.61
N SER A 64 27.10 17.09 -24.62
CA SER A 64 27.13 18.55 -24.59
C SER A 64 27.87 19.15 -25.79
N ALA A 65 28.98 18.54 -26.21
CA ALA A 65 29.73 18.94 -27.40
C ALA A 65 28.94 18.70 -28.69
N LEU A 66 28.31 17.52 -28.82
CA LEU A 66 27.41 17.19 -29.93
C LEU A 66 26.29 18.22 -30.07
N GLN A 67 25.64 18.60 -28.95
CA GLN A 67 24.58 19.59 -28.91
C GLN A 67 25.06 20.98 -29.35
N HIS A 68 26.22 21.41 -28.88
CA HIS A 68 26.82 22.69 -29.25
C HIS A 68 27.17 22.75 -30.74
N ASP A 69 27.87 21.74 -31.24
CA ASP A 69 28.29 21.66 -32.65
C ASP A 69 27.09 21.57 -33.59
N TRP A 70 26.04 20.83 -33.20
CA TRP A 70 24.81 20.75 -33.97
C TRP A 70 24.08 22.10 -34.04
N LEU A 71 24.01 22.82 -32.91
CA LEU A 71 23.40 24.14 -32.86
C LEU A 71 24.14 25.14 -33.76
N GLU A 72 25.49 25.16 -33.73
CA GLU A 72 26.28 26.03 -34.61
C GLU A 72 26.13 25.63 -36.09
N LYS A 73 26.10 24.33 -36.42
CA LYS A 73 25.88 23.85 -37.80
C LYS A 73 24.51 24.25 -38.35
N THR A 74 23.48 24.21 -37.51
CA THR A 74 22.08 24.51 -37.91
C THR A 74 21.71 25.98 -37.73
N ARG A 75 22.66 26.81 -37.31
CA ARG A 75 22.46 28.25 -37.13
C ARG A 75 22.12 28.91 -38.47
N GLY A 76 20.89 29.39 -38.60
CA GLY A 76 20.39 30.01 -39.84
C GLY A 76 19.86 29.03 -40.88
N ALA A 77 19.68 27.75 -40.53
CA ALA A 77 18.92 26.81 -41.35
C ALA A 77 17.44 27.22 -41.42
N ASP A 78 16.75 26.80 -42.49
CA ASP A 78 15.30 27.05 -42.69
C ASP A 78 14.40 26.24 -41.72
N TYR A 79 15.00 25.47 -40.81
CA TYR A 79 14.32 24.63 -39.84
C TYR A 79 14.88 24.86 -38.44
N SER A 80 14.02 24.68 -37.43
CA SER A 80 14.43 24.63 -36.01
C SER A 80 14.48 23.18 -35.56
N VAL A 81 15.60 22.74 -35.00
CA VAL A 81 15.76 21.40 -34.42
C VAL A 81 16.10 21.52 -32.94
N GLU A 82 15.36 20.79 -32.09
CA GLU A 82 15.71 20.62 -30.68
C GLU A 82 16.48 19.31 -30.50
N LEU A 83 17.77 19.40 -30.18
CA LEU A 83 18.61 18.24 -29.81
C LEU A 83 18.85 18.25 -28.30
N ASP A 84 17.78 18.25 -27.51
CA ASP A 84 17.86 18.38 -26.06
C ASP A 84 18.10 17.06 -25.31
N GLY A 85 18.40 15.99 -26.05
CA GLY A 85 18.62 14.66 -25.52
C GLY A 85 17.35 13.83 -25.38
N ARG A 86 16.13 14.36 -25.63
CA ARG A 86 14.92 13.53 -25.63
C ARG A 86 14.72 12.82 -26.96
N LEU A 87 14.32 11.55 -26.92
CA LEU A 87 13.92 10.76 -28.09
C LEU A 87 12.70 11.37 -28.78
N SER A 88 11.75 11.90 -28.01
CA SER A 88 10.58 12.61 -28.50
C SER A 88 10.95 13.88 -29.28
N SER A 89 11.92 14.67 -28.80
CA SER A 89 12.48 15.82 -29.53
C SER A 89 13.19 15.39 -30.81
N LEU A 90 13.94 14.28 -30.75
CA LEU A 90 14.60 13.70 -31.91
C LEU A 90 13.59 13.26 -32.98
N GLU A 91 12.47 12.64 -32.61
CA GLU A 91 11.42 12.26 -33.56
C GLU A 91 10.82 13.47 -34.30
N LYS A 92 10.66 14.60 -33.60
CA LYS A 92 10.14 15.85 -34.18
C LYS A 92 11.08 16.49 -35.21
N MET A 93 12.33 16.00 -35.33
CA MET A 93 13.27 16.52 -36.32
C MET A 93 12.69 16.38 -37.74
N PRO A 94 12.60 17.48 -38.52
CA PRO A 94 12.06 17.47 -39.87
C PRO A 94 12.82 16.50 -40.78
N THR A 95 12.13 15.81 -41.69
CA THR A 95 12.74 14.80 -42.58
C THR A 95 13.96 15.33 -43.34
N ALA A 96 13.94 16.60 -43.75
CA ALA A 96 15.07 17.25 -44.43
C ALA A 96 16.33 17.33 -43.54
N ALA A 97 16.17 17.54 -42.23
CA ALA A 97 17.27 17.61 -41.28
C ALA A 97 17.80 16.23 -40.85
N ARG A 98 17.00 15.15 -41.01
CA ARG A 98 17.39 13.80 -40.57
C ARG A 98 18.62 13.27 -41.31
N SER A 99 18.72 13.47 -42.63
CA SER A 99 19.90 13.07 -43.40
C SER A 99 21.16 13.84 -42.99
N ASP A 100 21.02 15.15 -42.74
CA ASP A 100 22.12 15.99 -42.26
C ASP A 100 22.56 15.61 -40.85
N PHE A 101 21.63 15.17 -40.01
CA PHE A 101 21.90 14.67 -38.66
C PHE A 101 22.62 13.32 -38.68
N LEU A 102 22.18 12.37 -39.51
CA LEU A 102 22.87 11.08 -39.66
C LEU A 102 24.30 11.26 -40.18
N HIS A 103 24.49 12.14 -41.16
CA HIS A 103 25.82 12.49 -41.65
C HIS A 103 26.65 13.19 -40.56
N PHE A 104 26.02 14.03 -39.74
CA PHE A 104 26.71 14.70 -38.65
C PHE A 104 27.16 13.70 -37.58
N LEU A 105 26.27 12.81 -37.14
CA LEU A 105 26.55 11.78 -36.14
C LEU A 105 27.69 10.84 -36.56
N SER A 106 27.77 10.47 -37.85
CA SER A 106 28.85 9.61 -38.37
C SER A 106 30.25 10.26 -38.35
N ARG A 107 30.33 11.59 -38.23
CA ARG A 107 31.59 12.33 -38.09
C ARG A 107 31.99 12.60 -36.64
N HIS A 108 31.12 12.32 -35.68
CA HIS A 108 31.25 12.69 -34.26
C HIS A 108 31.36 11.44 -33.37
N ASP A 109 32.40 10.60 -33.55
CA ASP A 109 32.63 9.41 -32.71
C ASP A 109 31.38 8.52 -32.56
N SER A 110 30.77 8.12 -33.68
CA SER A 110 29.48 7.41 -33.70
C SER A 110 29.43 6.14 -32.86
N GLU A 111 30.55 5.44 -32.67
CA GLU A 111 30.64 4.24 -31.81
C GLU A 111 30.44 4.56 -30.32
N ARG A 112 30.83 5.76 -29.88
CA ARG A 112 30.69 6.23 -28.49
C ARG A 112 29.33 6.86 -28.22
N LEU A 113 28.75 7.51 -29.24
CA LEU A 113 27.45 8.18 -29.15
C LEU A 113 26.25 7.26 -29.45
N VAL A 114 26.48 6.12 -30.10
CA VAL A 114 25.45 5.13 -30.42
C VAL A 114 25.87 3.77 -29.84
N PRO A 115 25.66 3.56 -28.52
CA PRO A 115 25.97 2.28 -27.87
C PRO A 115 25.30 1.10 -28.57
N HIS A 116 25.95 -0.08 -28.56
CA HIS A 116 25.41 -1.30 -29.18
C HIS A 116 23.99 -1.62 -28.69
N ALA A 117 23.76 -1.52 -27.37
CA ALA A 117 22.45 -1.72 -26.76
C ALA A 117 21.36 -0.81 -27.36
N LEU A 118 21.68 0.44 -27.73
CA LEU A 118 20.72 1.36 -28.32
C LEU A 118 20.24 0.91 -29.70
N ARG A 119 21.11 0.26 -30.48
CA ARG A 119 20.77 -0.33 -31.79
C ARG A 119 19.81 -1.50 -31.60
N THR A 120 20.08 -2.36 -30.63
CA THR A 120 19.19 -3.48 -30.29
C THR A 120 17.85 -3.01 -29.72
N ILE A 121 17.83 -1.96 -28.89
CA ILE A 121 16.60 -1.32 -28.41
C ILE A 121 15.79 -0.79 -29.60
N ALA A 122 16.43 -0.11 -30.56
CA ALA A 122 15.75 0.33 -31.77
C ALA A 122 15.12 -0.83 -32.58
N ALA A 123 15.63 -2.06 -32.48
CA ALA A 123 15.02 -3.22 -33.12
C ALA A 123 13.82 -3.78 -32.33
N TRP A 124 13.92 -3.92 -31.01
CA TRP A 124 12.91 -4.54 -30.15
C TRP A 124 11.81 -3.60 -29.67
N TYR A 125 12.00 -2.29 -29.80
CA TYR A 125 11.00 -1.27 -29.46
C TYR A 125 10.57 -0.53 -30.74
N PRO A 126 9.65 -1.10 -31.53
CA PRO A 126 9.32 -0.60 -32.87
C PRO A 126 8.74 0.83 -32.86
N GLU A 127 8.13 1.23 -31.75
CA GLU A 127 7.49 2.52 -31.54
C GLU A 127 8.38 3.54 -30.81
N MET A 128 9.67 3.23 -30.63
CA MET A 128 10.63 4.15 -30.01
C MET A 128 10.72 5.46 -30.83
N PRO A 129 10.50 6.64 -30.22
CA PRO A 129 10.71 7.91 -30.88
C PRO A 129 12.18 8.08 -31.29
N GLY A 130 12.45 8.71 -32.44
CA GLY A 130 13.81 8.92 -32.92
C GLY A 130 14.51 7.64 -33.40
N ARG A 131 13.79 6.51 -33.49
CA ARG A 131 14.33 5.21 -33.93
C ARG A 131 15.12 5.27 -35.23
N TRP A 132 14.70 6.14 -36.16
CA TRP A 132 15.38 6.37 -37.43
C TRP A 132 16.85 6.82 -37.28
N ALA A 133 17.25 7.38 -36.14
CA ALA A 133 18.60 7.85 -35.88
C ALA A 133 19.58 6.74 -35.46
N PHE A 134 19.06 5.60 -35.00
CA PHE A 134 19.85 4.52 -34.38
C PHE A 134 19.70 3.17 -35.08
N ALA A 135 18.72 3.05 -35.99
CA ALA A 135 18.48 1.81 -36.72
C ALA A 135 19.50 1.62 -37.85
N GLU A 136 20.42 0.67 -37.70
CA GLU A 136 21.00 -0.06 -38.83
C GLU A 136 20.30 -1.42 -38.91
N ILE A 137 19.68 -1.73 -40.06
CA ILE A 137 18.75 -2.85 -40.22
C ILE A 137 19.52 -4.18 -40.32
N GLY A 138 19.60 -4.87 -39.19
CA GLY A 138 19.87 -6.31 -39.08
C GLY A 138 18.99 -6.89 -37.98
N ALA A 139 18.47 -8.11 -38.15
CA ALA A 139 17.72 -8.76 -37.07
C ALA A 139 18.69 -9.09 -35.91
N PRO A 140 18.47 -8.55 -34.70
CA PRO A 140 19.34 -8.85 -33.56
C PRO A 140 19.30 -10.35 -33.24
N SER A 141 20.45 -10.90 -32.85
CA SER A 141 20.55 -12.27 -32.37
C SER A 141 19.99 -12.41 -30.95
N ALA A 142 19.81 -13.66 -30.47
CA ALA A 142 19.42 -13.90 -29.08
C ALA A 142 20.45 -13.35 -28.08
N GLY A 143 21.76 -13.44 -28.39
CA GLY A 143 22.82 -12.89 -27.55
C GLY A 143 22.77 -11.36 -27.46
N ASP A 144 22.36 -10.69 -28.53
CA ASP A 144 22.17 -9.23 -28.53
C ASP A 144 21.02 -8.81 -27.59
N MET A 145 20.00 -9.66 -27.42
CA MET A 145 18.90 -9.39 -26.50
C MET A 145 19.36 -9.41 -25.04
N ASP A 146 20.09 -10.45 -24.63
CA ASP A 146 20.57 -10.58 -23.25
C ASP A 146 21.49 -9.41 -22.88
N GLU A 147 22.45 -9.07 -23.76
CA GLU A 147 23.35 -7.93 -23.55
C GLU A 147 22.59 -6.59 -23.48
N MET A 148 21.56 -6.42 -24.33
CA MET A 148 20.71 -5.23 -24.30
C MET A 148 19.91 -5.11 -23.00
N LEU A 149 19.32 -6.21 -22.52
CA LEU A 149 18.58 -6.22 -21.25
C LEU A 149 19.50 -5.90 -20.08
N ASP A 150 20.69 -6.50 -20.05
CA ASP A 150 21.71 -6.21 -19.04
C ASP A 150 22.13 -4.72 -19.05
N ALA A 151 22.34 -4.15 -20.23
CA ALA A 151 22.64 -2.73 -20.38
C ALA A 151 21.49 -1.83 -19.90
N LEU A 152 20.23 -2.18 -20.21
CA LEU A 152 19.05 -1.45 -19.72
C LEU A 152 18.98 -1.49 -18.18
N VAL A 153 19.20 -2.65 -17.56
CA VAL A 153 19.19 -2.79 -16.10
C VAL A 153 20.28 -1.94 -15.46
N ARG A 154 21.53 -2.01 -15.97
CA ARG A 154 22.64 -1.19 -15.45
C ARG A 154 22.37 0.30 -15.61
N THR A 155 21.85 0.71 -16.77
CA THR A 155 21.54 2.11 -17.08
C THR A 155 20.42 2.65 -16.18
N LEU A 156 19.38 1.84 -15.94
CA LEU A 156 18.32 2.19 -15.00
C LEU A 156 18.87 2.29 -13.56
N ALA A 157 19.65 1.30 -13.11
CA ALA A 157 20.26 1.31 -11.78
C ALA A 157 21.15 2.55 -11.56
N LEU A 158 21.94 2.93 -12.57
CA LEU A 158 22.72 4.17 -12.59
C LEU A 158 21.81 5.40 -12.45
N CYS A 159 20.72 5.47 -13.21
CA CYS A 159 19.79 6.59 -13.20
C CYS A 159 18.90 6.68 -11.96
N LEU A 160 18.75 5.58 -11.19
CA LEU A 160 18.12 5.61 -9.86
C LEU A 160 19.04 6.27 -8.82
N GLN A 161 20.35 6.31 -9.06
CA GLN A 161 21.28 7.08 -8.24
C GLN A 161 21.27 8.56 -8.66
N ARG A 162 21.48 9.45 -7.68
CA ARG A 162 21.47 10.91 -7.92
C ARG A 162 22.48 11.33 -8.99
N ARG A 163 23.68 10.75 -8.98
CA ARG A 163 24.75 11.08 -9.93
C ARG A 163 24.37 10.72 -11.36
N GLY A 164 23.91 9.49 -11.59
CA GLY A 164 23.49 9.05 -12.92
C GLY A 164 22.37 9.92 -13.47
N LYS A 165 21.34 10.18 -12.65
CA LYS A 165 20.29 11.13 -13.01
C LYS A 165 20.84 12.51 -13.35
N ALA A 166 21.73 13.06 -12.51
CA ALA A 166 22.31 14.39 -12.70
C ALA A 166 23.07 14.50 -14.03
N LEU A 167 23.91 13.51 -14.36
CA LEU A 167 24.62 13.44 -15.64
C LEU A 167 23.63 13.38 -16.81
N THR A 168 22.60 12.54 -16.74
CA THR A 168 21.59 12.44 -17.82
C THR A 168 20.81 13.74 -18.03
N VAL A 169 20.41 14.45 -16.96
CA VAL A 169 19.66 15.71 -17.10
C VAL A 169 20.52 16.91 -17.54
N THR A 170 21.85 16.76 -17.61
CA THR A 170 22.69 17.81 -18.21
C THR A 170 22.35 18.04 -19.68
N ALA A 171 21.93 17.03 -20.42
CA ALA A 171 21.56 17.17 -21.83
C ALA A 171 20.38 18.13 -22.06
N PRO A 172 19.21 17.96 -21.41
CA PRO A 172 18.09 18.89 -21.58
C PRO A 172 18.36 20.27 -20.97
N LEU A 173 19.01 20.33 -19.80
CA LEU A 173 19.33 21.62 -19.16
C LEU A 173 20.41 22.39 -19.94
N GLY A 174 21.42 21.68 -20.44
CA GLY A 174 22.50 22.19 -21.28
C GLY A 174 21.96 22.75 -22.58
N TRP A 175 21.02 22.05 -23.23
CA TRP A 175 20.33 22.55 -24.42
C TRP A 175 19.63 23.89 -24.17
N LEU A 176 18.90 24.02 -23.06
CA LEU A 176 18.27 25.28 -22.65
C LEU A 176 19.30 26.38 -22.35
N LEU A 177 20.48 26.02 -21.84
CA LEU A 177 21.54 26.98 -21.57
C LEU A 177 22.16 27.51 -22.87
N ILE A 178 22.56 26.61 -23.79
CA ILE A 178 23.23 27.00 -25.04
C ILE A 178 22.30 27.73 -26.01
N ASN A 179 20.98 27.48 -25.95
CA ASN A 179 19.98 28.20 -26.75
C ASN A 179 19.48 29.50 -26.08
N GLY A 180 20.00 29.84 -24.90
CA GLY A 180 19.67 31.07 -24.17
C GLY A 180 18.31 31.09 -23.48
N ARG A 181 17.64 29.93 -23.31
CA ARG A 181 16.35 29.81 -22.58
C ARG A 181 16.52 29.56 -21.09
N LEU A 182 17.71 29.20 -20.62
CA LEU A 182 18.06 29.06 -19.20
C LEU A 182 19.17 30.05 -18.83
N HIS A 183 18.91 30.87 -17.83
CA HIS A 183 19.91 31.78 -17.25
C HIS A 183 20.27 31.35 -15.84
N LEU A 184 21.57 31.30 -15.56
CA LEU A 184 22.10 30.91 -14.25
C LEU A 184 22.64 32.13 -13.51
N GLN A 185 22.44 32.15 -12.20
CA GLN A 185 23.10 33.11 -11.32
C GLN A 185 24.58 32.78 -11.18
N GLU A 186 25.41 33.78 -10.87
CA GLU A 186 26.86 33.61 -10.68
C GLU A 186 27.20 32.52 -9.65
N SER A 187 26.41 32.42 -8.57
CA SER A 187 26.53 31.38 -7.55
C SER A 187 26.23 29.96 -8.08
N GLN A 188 25.38 29.82 -9.09
CA GLN A 188 25.09 28.54 -9.72
C GLN A 188 26.17 28.18 -10.73
N VAL A 189 26.65 29.17 -11.49
CA VAL A 189 27.76 29.00 -12.44
C VAL A 189 29.02 28.52 -11.73
N SER A 190 29.38 29.12 -10.59
CA SER A 190 30.58 28.73 -9.84
C SER A 190 30.55 27.27 -9.35
N ILE A 191 29.34 26.72 -9.14
CA ILE A 191 29.14 25.32 -8.73
C ILE A 191 29.14 24.38 -9.94
N LEU A 192 28.48 24.75 -11.03
CA LEU A 192 28.26 23.89 -12.20
C LEU A 192 29.42 23.90 -13.20
N ALA A 193 30.23 24.97 -13.24
CA ALA A 193 31.31 25.10 -14.22
C ALA A 193 32.39 24.00 -14.10
N SER A 194 32.59 23.45 -12.91
CA SER A 194 33.55 22.36 -12.66
C SER A 194 32.92 20.97 -12.63
N TYR A 195 31.60 20.86 -12.83
CA TYR A 195 30.90 19.58 -12.81
C TYR A 195 31.21 18.75 -14.08
N PRO A 196 31.41 17.42 -13.99
CA PRO A 196 31.41 16.57 -12.79
C PRO A 196 32.80 16.38 -12.14
N VAL A 197 33.82 17.15 -12.54
CA VAL A 197 35.24 16.91 -12.21
C VAL A 197 35.56 17.18 -10.74
N ASP A 198 35.13 18.31 -10.19
CA ASP A 198 35.50 18.72 -8.83
C ASP A 198 34.69 17.94 -7.78
N PRO A 199 35.33 17.06 -6.98
CA PRO A 199 34.62 16.27 -5.98
C PRO A 199 34.01 17.11 -4.85
N ASN A 200 34.54 18.32 -4.59
CA ASN A 200 34.06 19.17 -3.50
C ASN A 200 32.71 19.82 -3.84
N THR A 201 32.48 20.17 -5.10
CA THR A 201 31.22 20.78 -5.56
C THR A 201 30.25 19.76 -6.15
N ARG A 202 30.72 18.55 -6.51
CA ARG A 202 29.94 17.52 -7.21
C ARG A 202 28.58 17.23 -6.58
N SER A 203 28.53 16.88 -5.29
CA SER A 203 27.26 16.53 -4.63
C SER A 203 26.24 17.67 -4.64
N MET A 204 26.73 18.91 -4.51
CA MET A 204 25.90 20.11 -4.57
C MET A 204 25.42 20.39 -6.00
N ALA A 205 26.29 20.23 -7.00
CA ALA A 205 25.94 20.32 -8.41
C ALA A 205 24.88 19.28 -8.81
N GLU A 206 25.01 18.02 -8.38
CA GLU A 206 24.03 16.96 -8.64
C GLU A 206 22.65 17.28 -8.04
N ALA A 207 22.62 17.79 -6.79
CA ALA A 207 21.39 18.23 -6.16
C ALA A 207 20.76 19.43 -6.90
N MET A 208 21.59 20.37 -7.35
CA MET A 208 21.15 21.53 -8.12
C MET A 208 20.56 21.14 -9.47
N LEU A 209 21.26 20.32 -10.26
CA LEU A 209 20.80 19.86 -11.58
C LEU A 209 19.49 19.08 -11.49
N THR A 210 19.38 18.14 -10.55
CA THR A 210 18.16 17.35 -10.37
C THR A 210 16.97 18.20 -9.91
N SER A 211 17.20 19.21 -9.07
CA SER A 211 16.17 20.15 -8.63
C SER A 211 15.74 21.09 -9.75
N MET A 212 16.69 21.63 -10.52
CA MET A 212 16.43 22.50 -11.67
C MET A 212 15.61 21.76 -12.73
N TYR A 213 15.96 20.51 -13.05
CA TYR A 213 15.17 19.70 -13.97
C TYR A 213 13.74 19.46 -13.46
N GLY A 214 13.57 19.19 -12.15
CA GLY A 214 12.24 19.09 -11.54
C GLY A 214 11.44 20.39 -11.64
N ALA A 215 12.09 21.54 -11.45
CA ALA A 215 11.47 22.86 -11.54
C ALA A 215 11.06 23.21 -12.98
N THR A 216 11.90 22.93 -13.98
CA THR A 216 11.55 23.16 -15.40
C THR A 216 10.34 22.32 -15.82
N LYS A 217 10.26 21.07 -15.35
CA LYS A 217 9.07 20.21 -15.55
C LYS A 217 7.82 20.77 -14.86
N ALA A 218 7.94 21.24 -13.61
CA ALA A 218 6.80 21.80 -12.88
C ALA A 218 6.27 23.09 -13.53
N LEU A 219 7.16 23.96 -14.01
CA LEU A 219 6.80 25.17 -14.74
C LEU A 219 6.13 24.84 -16.07
N ALA A 220 6.64 23.84 -16.79
CA ALA A 220 6.01 23.36 -18.01
C ALA A 220 4.56 22.92 -17.73
N VAL A 221 4.32 22.06 -16.73
CA VAL A 221 2.97 21.55 -16.37
C VAL A 221 1.97 22.65 -16.00
N GLY A 222 2.44 23.80 -15.50
CA GLY A 222 1.60 24.96 -15.16
C GLY A 222 1.20 25.83 -16.35
N MET A 223 1.82 25.64 -17.53
CA MET A 223 1.42 26.25 -18.78
C MET A 223 0.55 25.24 -19.54
N GLU A 224 -0.59 25.64 -20.10
CA GLU A 224 -1.44 24.74 -20.92
C GLU A 224 -0.69 24.15 -22.13
N ASP A 225 0.46 24.74 -22.49
CA ASP A 225 1.40 24.32 -23.52
C ASP A 225 2.59 23.48 -23.00
N ALA A 226 2.49 22.87 -21.82
CA ALA A 226 3.50 21.94 -21.33
C ALA A 226 3.78 20.85 -22.37
N PRO A 227 5.04 20.58 -22.76
CA PRO A 227 5.37 19.23 -23.16
C PRO A 227 5.17 18.37 -21.91
N ARG A 228 3.97 17.80 -21.77
CA ARG A 228 3.81 16.46 -21.19
C ARG A 228 4.87 15.56 -21.87
N ALA A 229 5.22 14.40 -21.32
CA ALA A 229 5.85 13.41 -22.18
C ALA A 229 4.95 13.30 -23.43
N GLU A 230 5.37 13.90 -24.53
CA GLU A 230 4.51 14.15 -25.68
C GLU A 230 4.53 12.82 -26.39
N GLY A 231 3.53 12.00 -26.07
CA GLY A 231 3.43 10.64 -26.54
C GLY A 231 3.34 9.63 -25.41
N ASP A 232 2.66 8.55 -25.74
CA ASP A 232 2.48 7.35 -24.92
C ASP A 232 3.79 6.53 -24.77
N TRP A 233 4.95 7.11 -25.12
CA TRP A 233 6.23 6.38 -25.19
C TRP A 233 6.68 5.81 -23.85
N PRO A 234 6.74 6.56 -22.73
CA PRO A 234 7.13 5.97 -21.46
C PRO A 234 6.24 4.79 -21.05
N ALA A 235 4.91 4.89 -21.28
CA ALA A 235 3.98 3.80 -21.01
C ALA A 235 4.25 2.58 -21.90
N ARG A 236 4.45 2.79 -23.20
CA ARG A 236 4.80 1.73 -24.17
C ARG A 236 6.13 1.07 -23.84
N PHE A 237 7.15 1.84 -23.47
CA PHE A 237 8.45 1.32 -23.04
C PHE A 237 8.31 0.38 -21.83
N TRP A 238 7.60 0.81 -20.78
CA TRP A 238 7.42 -0.03 -19.59
C TRP A 238 6.53 -1.25 -19.87
N ASN A 239 5.49 -1.11 -20.69
CA ASN A 239 4.62 -2.23 -21.06
C ASN A 239 5.34 -3.24 -21.97
N ALA A 240 6.21 -2.81 -22.87
CA ALA A 240 7.00 -3.73 -23.70
C ALA A 240 7.91 -4.62 -22.85
N ASN A 241 8.48 -4.08 -21.76
CA ASN A 241 9.33 -4.86 -20.84
C ASN A 241 8.59 -6.02 -20.15
N TRP A 242 7.26 -5.96 -20.04
CA TRP A 242 6.43 -7.07 -19.58
C TRP A 242 6.49 -8.29 -20.51
N GLU A 243 6.52 -8.03 -21.82
CA GLU A 243 6.57 -9.07 -22.84
C GLU A 243 8.00 -9.59 -23.05
N LEU A 244 9.01 -8.75 -22.83
CA LEU A 244 10.41 -9.07 -23.05
C LEU A 244 11.03 -9.88 -21.90
N THR A 245 10.56 -9.72 -20.66
CA THR A 245 11.19 -10.36 -19.49
C THR A 245 10.14 -10.85 -18.50
N PRO A 246 10.34 -12.01 -17.84
CA PRO A 246 9.43 -12.49 -16.82
C PRO A 246 9.53 -11.66 -15.53
N CYS A 247 8.50 -11.74 -14.70
CA CYS A 247 8.60 -11.28 -13.32
C CYS A 247 9.60 -12.13 -12.53
N MET A 248 10.24 -11.50 -11.55
CA MET A 248 11.18 -12.15 -10.65
C MET A 248 10.75 -11.90 -9.20
N SER A 249 10.64 -12.94 -8.37
CA SER A 249 10.46 -12.82 -6.92
C SER A 249 11.80 -12.96 -6.21
N GLN A 250 11.91 -12.44 -4.99
CA GLN A 250 12.96 -12.95 -4.10
C GLN A 250 12.58 -14.37 -3.69
N ASP A 251 13.51 -15.32 -3.84
CA ASP A 251 13.40 -16.63 -3.18
C ASP A 251 13.64 -16.44 -1.68
N SER A 252 12.72 -15.76 -1.00
CA SER A 252 12.70 -15.72 0.45
C SER A 252 11.71 -16.79 0.90
N PRO A 253 12.17 -17.99 1.31
CA PRO A 253 11.27 -18.93 1.96
C PRO A 253 10.66 -18.22 3.18
N PRO A 254 9.37 -18.43 3.46
CA PRO A 254 8.74 -17.84 4.65
C PRO A 254 9.57 -18.22 5.89
N ALA A 255 9.68 -17.31 6.87
CA ALA A 255 10.33 -17.63 8.13
C ALA A 255 9.50 -18.70 8.87
N VAL A 256 9.87 -19.96 8.70
CA VAL A 256 9.18 -21.08 9.36
C VAL A 256 9.75 -21.23 10.77
N MET A 257 8.88 -21.23 11.78
CA MET A 257 9.28 -21.65 13.13
C MET A 257 9.64 -23.14 13.11
N GLU A 258 10.66 -23.54 13.85
CA GLU A 258 10.98 -24.96 14.00
C GLU A 258 9.81 -25.70 14.69
N ASP A 259 9.51 -26.92 14.23
CA ASP A 259 8.36 -27.70 14.74
C ASP A 259 8.41 -27.90 16.27
N ALA A 260 9.61 -28.03 16.84
CA ALA A 260 9.81 -28.16 18.27
C ALA A 260 9.39 -26.89 19.04
N ASP A 261 9.69 -25.70 18.49
CA ASP A 261 9.32 -24.42 19.08
C ASP A 261 7.81 -24.17 18.99
N VAL A 262 7.18 -24.62 17.91
CA VAL A 262 5.72 -24.58 17.74
C VAL A 262 5.03 -25.43 18.80
N ALA A 263 5.45 -26.70 18.95
CA ALA A 263 4.85 -27.61 19.93
C ALA A 263 5.01 -27.11 21.37
N SER A 264 6.19 -26.59 21.72
CA SER A 264 6.47 -26.00 23.04
C SER A 264 5.57 -24.79 23.32
N ALA A 265 5.49 -23.83 22.39
CA ALA A 265 4.66 -22.64 22.53
C ALA A 265 3.16 -22.97 22.62
N GLN A 266 2.70 -23.94 21.81
CA GLN A 266 1.33 -24.43 21.85
C GLN A 266 1.01 -25.05 23.21
N GLY A 267 1.88 -25.92 23.74
CA GLY A 267 1.72 -26.54 25.05
C GLY A 267 1.59 -25.51 26.17
N ALA A 268 2.51 -24.55 26.22
CA ALA A 268 2.49 -23.47 27.22
C ALA A 268 1.25 -22.58 27.11
N ALA A 269 0.75 -22.32 25.90
CA ALA A 269 -0.46 -21.52 25.70
C ALA A 269 -1.73 -22.28 26.08
N ILE A 270 -1.79 -23.60 25.85
CA ILE A 270 -2.90 -24.46 26.30
C ILE A 270 -2.99 -24.48 27.83
N GLU A 271 -1.86 -24.60 28.53
CA GLU A 271 -1.81 -24.58 29.99
C GLU A 271 -2.38 -23.26 30.53
N GLN A 272 -1.86 -22.12 30.05
CA GLN A 272 -2.37 -20.80 30.43
C GLN A 272 -3.86 -20.65 30.14
N LEU A 273 -4.33 -21.10 28.97
CA LEU A 273 -5.74 -21.02 28.60
C LEU A 273 -6.65 -21.84 29.52
N ASN A 274 -6.21 -23.03 29.94
CA ASN A 274 -6.93 -23.86 30.89
C ASN A 274 -7.00 -23.18 32.27
N ASP A 275 -5.93 -22.55 32.72
CA ASP A 275 -5.93 -21.77 33.96
C ASP A 275 -6.92 -20.62 33.89
N LEU A 276 -6.89 -19.86 32.78
CA LEU A 276 -7.83 -18.76 32.55
C LEU A 276 -9.29 -19.23 32.53
N TRP A 277 -9.55 -20.38 31.89
CA TRP A 277 -10.88 -20.99 31.86
C TRP A 277 -11.36 -21.36 33.26
N ASN A 278 -10.53 -22.10 34.02
CA ASN A 278 -10.88 -22.58 35.35
C ASN A 278 -11.15 -21.43 36.33
N GLU A 279 -10.31 -20.38 36.29
CA GLU A 279 -10.49 -19.17 37.08
C GLU A 279 -11.83 -18.48 36.75
N PHE A 280 -12.07 -18.20 35.46
CA PHE A 280 -13.30 -17.53 35.04
C PHE A 280 -14.55 -18.33 35.39
N MET A 281 -14.55 -19.64 35.14
CA MET A 281 -15.67 -20.52 35.48
C MET A 281 -15.91 -20.60 36.99
N GLY A 282 -14.83 -20.59 37.79
CA GLY A 282 -14.94 -20.52 39.24
C GLY A 282 -15.68 -19.28 39.71
N ILE A 283 -15.44 -18.12 39.08
CA ILE A 283 -16.09 -16.86 39.45
C ILE A 283 -17.51 -16.75 38.87
N ALA A 284 -17.68 -17.13 37.60
CA ALA A 284 -18.97 -17.03 36.91
C ALA A 284 -20.09 -17.83 37.59
N PHE A 285 -19.75 -18.85 38.38
CA PHE A 285 -20.71 -19.71 39.08
C PHE A 285 -20.64 -19.64 40.61
N SER A 286 -19.78 -18.79 41.21
CA SER A 286 -19.64 -18.72 42.68
C SER A 286 -20.64 -17.80 43.39
N GLY A 287 -21.13 -16.74 42.72
CA GLY A 287 -21.87 -15.65 43.34
C GLY A 287 -23.40 -15.80 43.46
N GLY A 288 -23.98 -16.91 43.03
CA GLY A 288 -25.44 -17.03 42.85
C GLY A 288 -25.92 -16.23 41.64
N VAL A 289 -26.62 -16.89 40.71
CA VAL A 289 -27.11 -16.26 39.48
C VAL A 289 -28.55 -15.78 39.70
N ASP A 290 -28.84 -14.51 39.42
CA ASP A 290 -30.22 -14.01 39.36
C ASP A 290 -30.94 -14.62 38.15
N LEU A 291 -31.64 -15.73 38.39
CA LEU A 291 -32.44 -16.41 37.36
C LEU A 291 -33.70 -15.64 36.98
N TYR A 292 -34.10 -14.62 37.74
CA TYR A 292 -35.22 -13.74 37.37
C TYR A 292 -34.78 -12.71 36.33
N ARG A 293 -33.54 -12.20 36.41
CA ARG A 293 -32.93 -11.30 35.42
C ARG A 293 -31.56 -11.80 34.94
N PRO A 294 -31.51 -12.90 34.16
CA PRO A 294 -30.26 -13.56 33.82
C PRO A 294 -29.44 -12.83 32.74
N ALA A 295 -30.01 -11.84 32.05
CA ALA A 295 -29.44 -11.24 30.85
C ALA A 295 -27.98 -10.75 31.00
N ARG A 296 -27.65 -10.11 32.12
CA ARG A 296 -26.27 -9.68 32.41
C ARG A 296 -25.31 -10.87 32.47
N HIS A 297 -25.68 -11.90 33.24
CA HIS A 297 -24.86 -13.10 33.41
C HIS A 297 -24.69 -13.84 32.07
N GLU A 298 -25.78 -14.06 31.35
CA GLU A 298 -25.79 -14.75 30.06
C GLU A 298 -24.93 -14.04 29.02
N VAL A 299 -25.09 -12.73 28.87
CA VAL A 299 -24.33 -11.94 27.88
C VAL A 299 -22.84 -11.92 28.22
N VAL A 300 -22.48 -11.63 29.48
CA VAL A 300 -21.08 -11.55 29.90
C VAL A 300 -20.39 -12.91 29.76
N CYS A 301 -21.04 -14.00 30.21
CA CYS A 301 -20.51 -15.35 30.05
C CYS A 301 -20.38 -15.74 28.58
N ALA A 302 -21.38 -15.45 27.75
CA ALA A 302 -21.32 -15.77 26.32
C ALA A 302 -20.18 -15.03 25.61
N LEU A 303 -19.99 -13.73 25.90
CA LEU A 303 -18.90 -12.93 25.34
C LEU A 303 -17.52 -13.43 25.77
N ALA A 304 -17.34 -13.72 27.06
CA ALA A 304 -16.10 -14.28 27.61
C ALA A 304 -15.78 -15.65 27.02
N VAL A 305 -16.74 -16.59 27.05
CA VAL A 305 -16.54 -17.95 26.53
C VAL A 305 -16.30 -17.96 25.03
N ARG A 306 -16.93 -17.07 24.26
CA ARG A 306 -16.62 -16.89 22.83
C ARG A 306 -15.15 -16.53 22.63
N CYS A 307 -14.60 -15.62 23.44
CA CYS A 307 -13.19 -15.24 23.37
C CYS A 307 -12.26 -16.39 23.74
N ILE A 308 -12.58 -17.14 24.80
CA ILE A 308 -11.81 -18.34 25.19
C ILE A 308 -11.77 -19.35 24.04
N ARG A 309 -12.93 -19.64 23.42
CA ARG A 309 -13.02 -20.57 22.28
C ARG A 309 -12.24 -20.08 21.05
N ALA A 310 -12.26 -18.77 20.78
CA ALA A 310 -11.51 -18.20 19.66
C ALA A 310 -10.00 -18.32 19.86
N VAL A 311 -9.51 -18.04 21.08
CA VAL A 311 -8.09 -18.21 21.42
C VAL A 311 -7.71 -19.68 21.47
N TYR A 312 -8.58 -20.58 21.95
CA TYR A 312 -8.37 -22.02 21.87
C TYR A 312 -8.13 -22.47 20.43
N ALA A 313 -9.01 -22.07 19.49
CA ALA A 313 -8.86 -22.41 18.08
C ALA A 313 -7.55 -21.84 17.49
N MET A 314 -7.18 -20.61 17.86
CA MET A 314 -5.90 -20.01 17.46
C MET A 314 -4.70 -20.79 18.00
N VAL A 315 -4.70 -21.17 19.27
CA VAL A 315 -3.62 -21.96 19.89
C VAL A 315 -3.47 -23.31 19.18
N GLN A 316 -4.57 -23.95 18.78
CA GLN A 316 -4.57 -25.22 18.06
C GLN A 316 -4.09 -25.11 16.61
N SER A 317 -4.00 -23.90 16.06
CA SER A 317 -3.63 -23.67 14.66
C SER A 317 -2.46 -22.70 14.54
N PRO A 318 -1.21 -23.19 14.41
CA PRO A 318 -0.03 -22.33 14.25
C PRO A 318 -0.12 -21.34 13.08
N LEU A 319 -0.87 -21.68 12.03
CA LEU A 319 -1.14 -20.78 10.90
C LEU A 319 -1.89 -19.50 11.29
N MET A 320 -2.62 -19.52 12.40
CA MET A 320 -3.30 -18.34 12.93
C MET A 320 -2.40 -17.44 13.78
N TRP A 321 -1.14 -17.80 14.00
CA TRP A 321 -0.22 -17.00 14.81
C TRP A 321 0.37 -15.83 14.02
N GLY A 322 0.09 -15.73 12.72
CA GLY A 322 0.44 -14.60 11.87
C GLY A 322 -0.50 -13.39 12.01
N GLY A 323 0.00 -12.21 11.63
CA GLY A 323 -0.80 -10.98 11.62
C GLY A 323 -1.93 -10.96 10.58
N GLU A 324 -1.85 -11.77 9.53
CA GLU A 324 -2.92 -11.88 8.53
C GLU A 324 -4.15 -12.58 9.11
N HIS A 325 -3.98 -13.82 9.57
CA HIS A 325 -5.08 -14.69 10.01
C HIS A 325 -5.43 -14.50 11.49
N GLY A 326 -4.44 -14.20 12.33
CA GLY A 326 -4.65 -13.94 13.76
C GLY A 326 -5.35 -12.60 14.03
N ALA A 327 -5.33 -11.66 13.07
CA ALA A 327 -5.91 -10.34 13.25
C ALA A 327 -7.40 -10.37 13.58
N ALA A 328 -8.17 -11.31 13.02
CA ALA A 328 -9.60 -11.45 13.32
C ALA A 328 -9.84 -11.81 14.80
N VAL A 329 -9.05 -12.74 15.36
CA VAL A 329 -9.14 -13.15 16.77
C VAL A 329 -8.72 -12.00 17.68
N LEU A 330 -7.55 -11.40 17.43
CA LEU A 330 -7.06 -10.27 18.23
C LEU A 330 -8.03 -9.08 18.20
N ARG A 331 -8.59 -8.76 17.02
CA ARG A 331 -9.59 -7.70 16.88
C ARG A 331 -10.84 -8.02 17.70
N SER A 332 -11.34 -9.26 17.65
CA SER A 332 -12.49 -9.70 18.42
C SER A 332 -12.25 -9.60 19.93
N LEU A 333 -11.04 -9.91 20.40
CA LEU A 333 -10.67 -9.75 21.82
C LEU A 333 -10.75 -8.28 22.23
N VAL A 334 -10.12 -7.39 21.47
CA VAL A 334 -10.13 -5.94 21.73
C VAL A 334 -11.56 -5.38 21.72
N GLU A 335 -12.37 -5.77 20.74
CA GLU A 335 -13.76 -5.34 20.65
C GLU A 335 -14.59 -5.83 21.84
N THR A 336 -14.37 -7.07 22.27
CA THR A 336 -15.08 -7.63 23.42
C THR A 336 -14.64 -6.99 24.74
N GLU A 337 -13.35 -6.68 24.89
CA GLU A 337 -12.80 -5.95 26.05
C GLU A 337 -13.49 -4.59 26.19
N ILE A 338 -13.57 -3.83 25.09
CA ILE A 338 -14.27 -2.53 25.05
C ILE A 338 -15.75 -2.71 25.36
N LEU A 339 -16.42 -3.69 24.73
CA LEU A 339 -17.86 -3.91 24.86
C LEU A 339 -18.25 -4.29 26.30
N VAL A 340 -17.56 -5.25 26.90
CA VAL A 340 -17.86 -5.70 28.27
C VAL A 340 -17.62 -4.57 29.27
N THR A 341 -16.49 -3.84 29.13
CA THR A 341 -16.19 -2.68 29.96
C THR A 341 -17.24 -1.59 29.81
N TRP A 342 -17.70 -1.32 28.58
CA TRP A 342 -18.74 -0.33 28.30
C TRP A 342 -20.10 -0.73 28.85
N LEU A 343 -20.52 -1.99 28.68
CA LEU A 343 -21.75 -2.51 29.28
C LEU A 343 -21.71 -2.40 30.81
N HIS A 344 -20.59 -2.77 31.43
CA HIS A 344 -20.39 -2.64 32.87
C HIS A 344 -20.46 -1.17 33.32
N TYR A 345 -19.78 -0.26 32.60
CA TYR A 345 -19.80 1.17 32.88
C TYR A 345 -21.19 1.78 32.78
N LYS A 346 -22.02 1.33 31.81
CA LYS A 346 -23.42 1.76 31.72
C LYS A 346 -24.27 1.26 32.86
N ASN A 347 -23.94 0.07 33.38
CA ASN A 347 -24.64 -0.58 34.50
C ASN A 347 -26.17 -0.57 34.35
N ASP A 348 -26.65 -0.80 33.13
CA ASP A 348 -28.06 -0.80 32.76
C ASP A 348 -28.48 -2.21 32.33
N LEU A 349 -29.35 -2.85 33.11
CA LEU A 349 -29.82 -4.22 32.84
C LEU A 349 -30.60 -4.31 31.51
N GLU A 350 -31.36 -3.27 31.15
CA GLU A 350 -32.12 -3.26 29.88
C GLU A 350 -31.18 -3.31 28.67
N LEU A 351 -29.96 -2.82 28.82
CA LEU A 351 -28.99 -2.80 27.73
C LEU A 351 -28.50 -4.22 27.37
N TYR A 352 -28.40 -5.10 28.37
CA TYR A 352 -28.10 -6.51 28.16
C TYR A 352 -29.28 -7.23 27.50
N GLU A 353 -30.52 -6.92 27.91
CA GLU A 353 -31.72 -7.46 27.26
C GLU A 353 -31.84 -6.98 25.81
N LYS A 354 -31.54 -5.70 25.54
CA LYS A 354 -31.45 -5.14 24.18
C LYS A 354 -30.38 -5.83 23.33
N PHE A 355 -29.26 -6.23 23.93
CA PHE A 355 -28.23 -6.99 23.23
C PHE A 355 -28.77 -8.36 22.77
N ILE A 356 -29.48 -9.07 23.64
CA ILE A 356 -30.10 -10.37 23.34
C ILE A 356 -31.19 -10.21 22.27
N SER A 357 -32.12 -9.28 22.45
CA SER A 357 -33.25 -9.06 21.53
C SER A 357 -32.78 -8.61 20.15
N TYR A 358 -31.72 -7.78 20.08
CA TYR A 358 -31.09 -7.41 18.82
C TYR A 358 -30.54 -8.62 18.07
N GLY A 359 -29.89 -9.56 18.76
CA GLY A 359 -29.40 -10.81 18.19
C GLY A 359 -30.54 -11.71 17.68
N GLN A 360 -31.62 -11.86 18.45
CA GLN A 360 -32.81 -12.61 18.05
C GLN A 360 -33.50 -11.99 16.84
N GLY A 361 -33.63 -10.66 16.80
CA GLY A 361 -34.16 -9.93 15.64
C GLY A 361 -33.35 -10.17 14.36
N LYS A 362 -32.01 -10.26 14.45
CA LYS A 362 -31.16 -10.64 13.30
C LYS A 362 -31.37 -12.09 12.87
N GLN A 363 -31.61 -13.02 13.80
CA GLN A 363 -31.93 -14.42 13.47
C GLN A 363 -33.28 -14.53 12.75
N LYS A 364 -34.30 -13.78 13.22
CA LYS A 364 -35.59 -13.67 12.53
C LYS A 364 -35.44 -13.15 11.11
N LEU A 365 -34.68 -12.07 10.93
CA LEU A 365 -34.39 -11.53 9.59
C LEU A 365 -33.65 -12.53 8.70
N MET A 366 -32.65 -13.24 9.24
CA MET A 366 -31.94 -14.28 8.51
C MET A 366 -32.88 -15.41 8.07
N ARG A 367 -33.80 -15.85 8.94
CA ARG A 367 -34.78 -16.89 8.59
C ARG A 367 -35.67 -16.44 7.44
N ALA A 368 -36.16 -15.19 7.48
CA ALA A 368 -36.96 -14.63 6.40
C ALA A 368 -36.22 -14.62 5.05
N HIS A 369 -34.93 -14.27 5.03
CA HIS A 369 -34.12 -14.36 3.81
C HIS A 369 -33.93 -15.80 3.31
N VAL A 370 -33.77 -16.76 4.23
CA VAL A 370 -33.67 -18.18 3.87
C VAL A 370 -34.98 -18.68 3.25
N GLU A 371 -36.14 -18.31 3.82
CA GLU A 371 -37.46 -18.66 3.30
C GLU A 371 -37.72 -18.03 1.92
N GLU A 372 -37.31 -16.77 1.72
CA GLU A 372 -37.40 -16.09 0.42
C GLU A 372 -36.55 -16.82 -0.64
N ALA A 373 -35.29 -17.14 -0.32
CA ALA A 373 -34.41 -17.91 -1.20
C ALA A 373 -34.98 -19.30 -1.54
N MET A 374 -35.64 -19.98 -0.60
CA MET A 374 -36.31 -21.26 -0.86
C MET A 374 -37.48 -21.13 -1.84
N GLY A 375 -38.17 -19.99 -1.85
CA GLY A 375 -39.23 -19.69 -2.82
C GLY A 375 -38.70 -19.42 -4.23
N GLU A 376 -37.43 -19.02 -4.35
CA GLU A 376 -36.75 -18.71 -5.63
C GLU A 376 -35.96 -19.90 -6.20
N SER A 377 -35.51 -20.84 -5.35
CA SER A 377 -34.73 -22.03 -5.72
C SER A 377 -35.59 -23.25 -6.09
N GLY A 378 -35.03 -24.18 -6.88
CA GLY A 378 -35.65 -25.47 -7.19
C GLY A 378 -35.58 -26.50 -6.05
N ASP A 379 -36.46 -27.51 -6.06
CA ASP A 379 -36.71 -28.46 -4.95
C ASP A 379 -35.47 -29.13 -4.32
N SER A 380 -34.37 -29.33 -5.07
CA SER A 380 -33.17 -30.01 -4.56
C SER A 380 -32.28 -29.14 -3.65
N GLU A 381 -32.31 -27.81 -3.79
CA GLU A 381 -31.55 -26.90 -2.91
C GLU A 381 -32.30 -26.60 -1.60
N ASN A 382 -33.62 -26.84 -1.59
CA ASN A 382 -34.51 -26.51 -0.48
C ASN A 382 -34.29 -27.37 0.78
N SER A 383 -33.68 -28.55 0.68
CA SER A 383 -33.42 -29.40 1.87
C SER A 383 -32.48 -28.74 2.88
N LYS A 384 -31.33 -28.21 2.46
CA LYS A 384 -30.36 -27.58 3.38
C LYS A 384 -30.88 -26.26 3.95
N LEU A 385 -31.58 -25.49 3.12
CA LEU A 385 -32.23 -24.25 3.54
C LEU A 385 -33.36 -24.52 4.54
N SER A 386 -34.13 -25.59 4.33
CA SER A 386 -35.18 -26.04 5.26
C SER A 386 -34.60 -26.44 6.62
N ASP A 387 -33.46 -27.14 6.65
CA ASP A 387 -32.78 -27.51 7.90
C ASP A 387 -32.29 -26.26 8.66
N LEU A 388 -31.72 -25.29 7.94
CA LEU A 388 -31.29 -24.02 8.52
C LEU A 388 -32.48 -23.19 9.03
N ALA A 389 -33.57 -23.12 8.26
CA ALA A 389 -34.78 -22.41 8.67
C ALA A 389 -35.38 -23.03 9.95
N SER A 390 -35.46 -24.37 10.01
CA SER A 390 -35.92 -25.10 11.20
C SER A 390 -35.00 -24.88 12.41
N PHE A 391 -33.69 -24.85 12.18
CA PHE A 391 -32.72 -24.54 13.23
C PHE A 391 -32.92 -23.12 13.78
N LEU A 392 -33.08 -22.12 12.90
CA LEU A 392 -33.34 -20.74 13.31
C LEU A 392 -34.69 -20.61 14.05
N ASP A 393 -35.73 -21.29 13.58
CA ASP A 393 -37.05 -21.28 14.23
C ASP A 393 -37.01 -21.84 15.66
N SER A 394 -36.26 -22.93 15.88
CA SER A 394 -36.08 -23.52 17.21
C SER A 394 -35.41 -22.56 18.21
N ARG A 395 -34.60 -21.62 17.72
CA ARG A 395 -33.90 -20.61 18.55
C ARG A 395 -34.79 -19.40 18.89
N LEU A 396 -35.79 -19.11 18.06
CA LEU A 396 -36.70 -17.98 18.25
C LEU A 396 -37.85 -18.30 19.23
N GLY A 397 -37.99 -19.56 19.68
CA GLY A 397 -39.05 -19.95 20.60
C GLY A 397 -40.42 -20.14 19.93
N GLY A 398 -40.43 -20.31 18.60
CA GLY A 398 -41.62 -20.56 17.78
C GLY A 398 -42.41 -19.30 17.41
N ALA A 399 -43.46 -19.50 16.59
CA ALA A 399 -44.23 -18.44 15.94
C ALA A 399 -44.81 -17.39 16.91
N SER A 400 -45.25 -17.80 18.10
CA SER A 400 -45.82 -16.88 19.09
C SER A 400 -44.80 -15.88 19.62
N ALA A 401 -43.60 -16.35 19.96
CA ALA A 401 -42.53 -15.47 20.46
C ALA A 401 -42.04 -14.53 19.36
N GLU A 402 -41.90 -15.05 18.15
CA GLU A 402 -41.44 -14.29 16.99
C GLU A 402 -42.33 -13.08 16.65
N MET A 403 -43.66 -13.21 16.79
CA MET A 403 -44.59 -12.10 16.52
C MET A 403 -44.33 -10.87 17.39
N PHE A 404 -43.70 -11.04 18.56
CA PHE A 404 -43.35 -9.95 19.48
C PHE A 404 -41.87 -9.51 19.36
N MET A 405 -41.10 -10.08 18.42
CA MET A 405 -39.69 -9.70 18.21
C MET A 405 -39.56 -8.58 17.17
N GLU A 406 -38.93 -7.49 17.58
CA GLU A 406 -38.55 -6.37 16.73
C GLU A 406 -37.29 -6.70 15.91
N VAL A 407 -37.26 -6.26 14.65
CA VAL A 407 -36.08 -6.36 13.79
C VAL A 407 -35.50 -4.96 13.61
N SER A 408 -34.37 -4.70 14.27
CA SER A 408 -33.66 -3.42 14.13
C SER A 408 -32.80 -3.38 12.86
N VAL A 409 -32.95 -2.30 12.09
CA VAL A 409 -32.10 -1.95 10.93
C VAL A 409 -30.89 -1.09 11.31
N HIS A 410 -30.76 -0.72 12.58
CA HIS A 410 -29.57 -0.01 13.04
C HIS A 410 -28.31 -0.91 12.95
N PRO A 411 -27.12 -0.32 12.81
CA PRO A 411 -25.86 -1.06 12.79
C PRO A 411 -25.44 -1.58 14.18
N SER A 412 -26.10 -1.13 15.26
CA SER A 412 -25.76 -1.44 16.65
C SER A 412 -27.00 -1.62 17.51
N PHE A 413 -26.91 -2.52 18.50
CA PHE A 413 -27.96 -2.78 19.49
C PHE A 413 -28.25 -1.56 20.39
N ALA A 414 -27.27 -0.68 20.57
CA ALA A 414 -27.38 0.52 21.39
C ALA A 414 -27.82 1.78 20.60
N GLY A 415 -28.23 1.61 19.34
CA GLY A 415 -28.72 2.70 18.47
C GLY A 415 -27.70 3.18 17.43
N GLY A 416 -28.19 3.96 16.45
CA GLY A 416 -27.47 4.22 15.20
C GLY A 416 -26.14 4.99 15.28
N SER A 417 -25.90 5.75 16.36
CA SER A 417 -24.62 6.47 16.56
C SER A 417 -23.61 5.72 17.40
N VAL A 418 -24.02 4.65 18.09
CA VAL A 418 -23.15 3.91 19.00
C VAL A 418 -22.39 2.85 18.23
N ASN A 419 -21.06 2.93 18.24
CA ASN A 419 -20.15 1.98 17.62
C ASN A 419 -18.96 1.70 18.54
N THR A 420 -18.10 0.74 18.19
CA THR A 420 -16.94 0.34 18.99
C THR A 420 -16.02 1.52 19.32
N ARG A 421 -15.92 2.52 18.43
CA ARG A 421 -15.15 3.74 18.69
C ARG A 421 -15.80 4.61 19.77
N SER A 422 -17.10 4.88 19.66
CA SER A 422 -17.80 5.70 20.66
C SER A 422 -17.84 5.01 22.01
N MET A 423 -18.02 3.68 22.04
CA MET A 423 -17.92 2.88 23.27
C MET A 423 -16.54 3.06 23.92
N ALA A 424 -15.46 2.88 23.16
CA ALA A 424 -14.10 3.11 23.64
C ALA A 424 -13.86 4.55 24.09
N GLU A 425 -14.49 5.53 23.45
CA GLU A 425 -14.43 6.93 23.85
C GLU A 425 -15.06 7.20 25.21
N GLU A 426 -16.18 6.54 25.51
CA GLU A 426 -16.90 6.71 26.78
C GLU A 426 -16.20 6.04 27.97
N VAL A 427 -15.53 4.89 27.76
CA VAL A 427 -14.80 4.18 28.83
C VAL A 427 -13.29 4.48 28.88
N GLY A 428 -12.81 5.47 28.12
CA GLY A 428 -11.39 5.86 28.17
C GLY A 428 -10.42 4.85 27.50
N MET A 429 -10.91 3.99 26.61
CA MET A 429 -10.15 2.97 25.90
C MET A 429 -9.80 3.35 24.45
N GLN A 430 -9.75 4.65 24.14
CA GLN A 430 -9.48 5.14 22.77
C GLN A 430 -8.11 4.70 22.24
N ASP A 431 -7.12 4.56 23.13
CA ASP A 431 -5.79 4.12 22.75
C ASP A 431 -5.79 2.64 22.37
N LEU A 432 -6.56 1.78 23.06
CA LEU A 432 -6.76 0.39 22.65
C LEU A 432 -7.44 0.30 21.28
N TYR A 433 -8.48 1.11 21.05
CA TYR A 433 -9.17 1.17 19.76
C TYR A 433 -8.23 1.62 18.62
N SER A 434 -7.53 2.74 18.80
CA SER A 434 -6.74 3.35 17.72
C SER A 434 -5.44 2.61 17.41
N ARG A 435 -4.82 1.95 18.41
CA ARG A 435 -3.53 1.27 18.25
C ARG A 435 -3.69 -0.21 17.89
N PHE A 436 -4.79 -0.85 18.25
CA PHE A 436 -5.00 -2.28 18.02
C PHE A 436 -6.22 -2.55 17.14
N PHE A 437 -7.43 -2.16 17.56
CA PHE A 437 -8.65 -2.47 16.80
C PHE A 437 -8.59 -1.98 15.35
N GLN A 438 -8.22 -0.70 15.15
CA GLN A 438 -8.19 -0.11 13.81
C GLN A 438 -7.13 -0.77 12.91
N PRO A 439 -5.85 -0.92 13.31
CA PRO A 439 -4.87 -1.64 12.49
C PRO A 439 -5.24 -3.10 12.19
N LEU A 440 -5.77 -3.84 13.17
CA LEU A 440 -6.19 -5.24 12.98
C LEU A 440 -7.42 -5.36 12.06
N SER A 441 -8.20 -4.29 11.90
CA SER A 441 -9.33 -4.26 10.98
C SER A 441 -8.90 -4.30 9.52
N ALA A 442 -7.68 -3.86 9.19
CA ALA A 442 -7.17 -3.84 7.82
C ALA A 442 -7.15 -5.24 7.19
N SER A 443 -6.70 -6.26 7.94
CA SER A 443 -6.67 -7.65 7.44
C SER A 443 -8.08 -8.23 7.23
N VAL A 444 -9.01 -7.90 8.13
CA VAL A 444 -10.40 -8.41 8.06
C VAL A 444 -11.17 -7.81 6.88
N HIS A 445 -10.91 -6.55 6.54
CA HIS A 445 -11.62 -5.83 5.48
C HIS A 445 -10.90 -5.87 4.12
N GLY A 446 -9.76 -6.56 4.01
CA GLY A 446 -8.97 -6.58 2.79
C GLY A 446 -8.42 -5.21 2.39
N GLU A 447 -8.07 -4.38 3.38
CA GLU A 447 -7.50 -3.06 3.11
C GLU A 447 -6.08 -3.19 2.52
N TRP A 448 -5.70 -2.20 1.69
CA TRP A 448 -4.45 -2.24 0.95
C TRP A 448 -3.22 -2.48 1.83
N SER A 449 -3.15 -1.90 3.03
CA SER A 449 -2.03 -2.11 3.94
C SER A 449 -1.87 -3.55 4.40
N ALA A 450 -2.96 -4.31 4.53
CA ALA A 450 -2.87 -5.73 4.85
C ALA A 450 -2.47 -6.55 3.62
N LEU A 451 -3.05 -6.24 2.45
CA LEU A 451 -2.69 -6.91 1.20
C LEU A 451 -1.20 -6.72 0.86
N ASP A 452 -0.69 -5.50 1.00
CA ASP A 452 0.72 -5.14 0.77
C ASP A 452 1.69 -5.83 1.74
N ASN A 453 1.22 -6.21 2.94
CA ASN A 453 2.05 -6.88 3.94
C ASN A 453 2.04 -8.41 3.82
N TYR A 454 0.95 -9.01 3.33
CA TYR A 454 0.74 -10.46 3.46
C TYR A 454 0.49 -11.18 2.13
N VAL A 455 -0.06 -10.50 1.12
CA VAL A 455 -0.63 -11.14 -0.08
C VAL A 455 0.20 -10.87 -1.34
N VAL A 456 0.97 -9.78 -1.37
CA VAL A 456 1.80 -9.41 -2.51
C VAL A 456 3.23 -9.11 -2.09
N ASP A 457 4.17 -9.40 -2.99
CA ASP A 457 5.59 -9.03 -2.85
C ASP A 457 6.02 -8.15 -4.03
N ARG A 458 7.21 -7.56 -3.95
CA ARG A 458 7.79 -6.72 -4.99
C ARG A 458 8.56 -7.57 -5.99
N CYS A 459 8.20 -7.46 -7.27
CA CYS A 459 9.02 -7.98 -8.35
C CYS A 459 10.42 -7.35 -8.27
N ILE A 460 11.48 -8.16 -8.33
CA ILE A 460 12.85 -7.66 -8.27
C ILE A 460 13.43 -7.31 -9.64
N ASN A 461 12.70 -7.58 -10.73
CA ASN A 461 13.10 -7.16 -12.07
C ASN A 461 12.99 -5.62 -12.18
N PRO A 462 14.10 -4.88 -12.32
CA PRO A 462 14.06 -3.41 -12.37
C PRO A 462 13.27 -2.88 -13.58
N LEU A 463 13.22 -3.63 -14.68
CA LEU A 463 12.48 -3.27 -15.89
C LEU A 463 10.96 -3.37 -15.70
N HIS A 464 10.50 -3.99 -14.61
CA HIS A 464 9.08 -4.07 -14.23
C HIS A 464 8.69 -3.03 -13.16
N ARG A 465 9.58 -2.04 -12.91
CA ARG A 465 9.37 -0.95 -11.93
C ARG A 465 9.01 -1.43 -10.52
N PHE A 466 9.47 -2.61 -10.14
CA PHE A 466 9.17 -3.22 -8.84
C PHE A 466 7.67 -3.24 -8.54
N HIS A 467 6.85 -3.54 -9.54
CA HIS A 467 5.41 -3.73 -9.35
C HIS A 467 5.14 -4.89 -8.37
N ARG A 468 3.89 -5.02 -7.94
CA ARG A 468 3.49 -6.03 -6.95
C ARG A 468 3.04 -7.31 -7.65
N ILE A 469 3.53 -8.45 -7.18
CA ILE A 469 3.16 -9.78 -7.65
C ILE A 469 2.47 -10.55 -6.52
N PRO A 470 1.40 -11.31 -6.80
CA PRO A 470 0.75 -12.14 -5.79
C PRO A 470 1.69 -13.27 -5.35
N VAL A 471 1.68 -13.57 -4.06
CA VAL A 471 2.45 -14.68 -3.49
C VAL A 471 1.52 -15.75 -2.93
N GLN A 472 1.98 -17.00 -2.98
CA GLN A 472 1.21 -18.14 -2.45
C GLN A 472 1.63 -18.52 -1.02
N TYR A 473 2.83 -18.14 -0.60
CA TYR A 473 3.31 -18.46 0.73
C TYR A 473 2.70 -17.49 1.75
N LEU A 474 2.42 -18.00 2.95
CA LEU A 474 1.99 -17.17 4.07
C LEU A 474 3.21 -16.42 4.59
N THR A 475 3.11 -15.10 4.69
CA THR A 475 4.20 -14.27 5.23
C THR A 475 4.10 -14.27 6.76
N PRO A 476 5.01 -14.95 7.49
CA PRO A 476 4.95 -15.00 8.94
C PRO A 476 5.66 -13.76 9.50
N ILE A 477 4.96 -12.63 9.55
CA ILE A 477 5.52 -11.40 10.16
C ILE A 477 5.48 -11.46 11.68
N LEU A 478 4.61 -12.29 12.25
CA LEU A 478 4.42 -12.41 13.69
C LEU A 478 4.23 -13.89 14.05
N GLY A 479 5.00 -14.39 15.02
CA GLY A 479 4.95 -15.78 15.49
C GLY A 479 4.36 -15.86 16.90
N GLN A 480 5.14 -16.37 17.85
CA GLN A 480 4.77 -16.52 19.26
C GLN A 480 4.28 -15.20 19.92
N GLU A 481 4.71 -14.03 19.44
CA GLU A 481 4.26 -12.73 19.96
C GLU A 481 2.76 -12.50 19.77
N THR A 482 2.19 -12.91 18.63
CA THR A 482 0.74 -12.83 18.37
C THR A 482 -0.02 -13.71 19.33
N LEU A 483 0.50 -14.92 19.57
CA LEU A 483 -0.08 -15.90 20.50
C LEU A 483 -0.06 -15.34 21.94
N ALA A 484 1.07 -14.80 22.38
CA ALA A 484 1.19 -14.13 23.67
C ALA A 484 0.24 -12.92 23.77
N GLY A 485 0.14 -12.12 22.71
CA GLY A 485 -0.82 -11.02 22.62
C GLY A 485 -2.28 -11.46 22.73
N ALA A 486 -2.63 -12.62 22.15
CA ALA A 486 -3.96 -13.20 22.24
C ALA A 486 -4.29 -13.69 23.66
N ILE A 487 -3.35 -14.39 24.32
CA ILE A 487 -3.53 -14.81 25.72
C ILE A 487 -3.63 -13.60 26.65
N GLY A 488 -2.77 -12.60 26.48
CA GLY A 488 -2.84 -11.35 27.25
C GLY A 488 -4.12 -10.55 26.99
N GLY A 489 -4.62 -10.55 25.76
CA GLY A 489 -5.92 -9.96 25.41
C GLY A 489 -7.09 -10.70 26.04
N LEU A 490 -7.06 -12.03 26.01
CA LEU A 490 -8.07 -12.86 26.66
C LEU A 490 -8.12 -12.59 28.16
N ARG A 491 -6.96 -12.53 28.83
CA ARG A 491 -6.90 -12.18 30.25
C ARG A 491 -7.67 -10.90 30.55
N ARG A 492 -7.41 -9.80 29.83
CA ARG A 492 -8.11 -8.52 30.04
C ARG A 492 -9.61 -8.62 29.81
N VAL A 493 -10.05 -9.40 28.81
CA VAL A 493 -11.49 -9.67 28.60
C VAL A 493 -12.09 -10.38 29.80
N LEU A 494 -11.41 -11.40 30.34
CA LEU A 494 -11.91 -12.18 31.48
C LEU A 494 -11.90 -11.36 32.78
N ASP A 495 -10.91 -10.49 32.97
CA ASP A 495 -10.86 -9.57 34.11
C ASP A 495 -12.05 -8.58 34.05
N ALA A 496 -12.31 -7.97 32.89
CA ALA A 496 -13.45 -7.08 32.69
C ALA A 496 -14.80 -7.82 32.85
N ALA A 497 -14.89 -9.06 32.36
CA ALA A 497 -16.07 -9.90 32.53
C ALA A 497 -16.31 -10.24 34.01
N THR A 498 -15.24 -10.56 34.75
CA THR A 498 -15.27 -10.87 36.17
C THR A 498 -15.73 -9.67 37.01
N GLU A 499 -15.21 -8.49 36.72
CA GLU A 499 -15.67 -7.23 37.33
C GLU A 499 -17.15 -6.99 37.02
N SER A 500 -17.54 -7.20 35.77
CA SER A 500 -18.94 -7.11 35.33
C SER A 500 -19.84 -8.16 35.97
N LEU A 501 -19.36 -9.31 36.48
CA LEU A 501 -20.20 -10.27 37.21
C LEU A 501 -20.25 -9.95 38.70
N SER A 502 -19.14 -9.47 39.27
CA SER A 502 -18.99 -9.22 40.71
C SER A 502 -19.65 -7.93 41.17
N GLY A 503 -19.70 -6.90 40.31
CA GLY A 503 -20.26 -5.57 40.64
C GLY A 503 -21.78 -5.50 40.83
N GLY A 504 -22.52 -6.62 40.70
CA GLY A 504 -23.96 -6.68 40.97
C GLY A 504 -24.33 -6.93 42.44
N ALA A 505 -23.38 -7.34 43.28
CA ALA A 505 -23.68 -7.84 44.63
C ALA A 505 -23.86 -6.75 45.72
N ASN A 506 -23.60 -5.48 45.42
CA ASN A 506 -23.56 -4.39 46.43
C ASN A 506 -24.59 -3.27 46.23
N ALA A 507 -25.62 -3.46 45.40
CA ALA A 507 -26.57 -2.39 45.09
C ALA A 507 -27.89 -2.41 45.89
N ASP A 508 -28.13 -3.43 46.72
CA ASP A 508 -29.35 -3.54 47.53
C ASP A 508 -29.02 -3.75 49.02
N GLU A 509 -28.59 -2.68 49.69
CA GLU A 509 -28.95 -2.49 51.10
C GLU A 509 -29.76 -1.18 51.21
N PRO A 510 -30.91 -1.21 51.91
CA PRO A 510 -32.00 -0.22 51.80
C PRO A 510 -31.69 1.19 52.33
#